data_AF-A0A521NTJ7-F1
#
_entry.id   AF-A0A521NTJ7-F1
#
_cell.length_a   1.000
_cell.length_b   1.000
_cell.length_c   1.000
_cell.angle_alpha   90.00
_cell.angle_beta   90.00
_cell.angle_gamma   90.00
#
_symmetry.space_group_name_H-M   'P 1'
#
loop_
_entity.id
_entity.type
_entity.pdbx_description
1 polymer ?
#
loop_
_entity_poly.entity_id
_entity_poly.type
_entity_poly.pdbx_seq_one_letter_code
_entity_poly.pdbx_strand_id
1 'polypeptide(L)'
;MSAQRTALDEHRWHFNHGPIDIVAEAHGDRYAVAAAHDAAWARFAHVLDELVHELPLLRLPVTDKMRPRGVVARRMWDACAAFAPTFITPMAAVAGAVAQELIAFYQRPGIERAWVNNGGDIAVHLAPDQTARVGVYADLARFDWRDANGLVDTDGQFELRADQPVRGVATSGWRGRSFSLGIADSVTVLAATAAQADAAATVIANAVDVDNEAIRRVPASERKDNSDLGDTLVTVDVPPLPPAQVRSALDTGAVCARVLQKGGLAWAALLVCQGQWRLVEPLCSKPLEARLSRAVGSVIA
;
A
#
# COMPACT_ATOMS: atom_id res chain seq x y z
N MET A 1 16.25 14.73 -12.06
CA MET A 1 15.97 13.69 -13.08
C MET A 1 14.61 14.02 -13.67
N SER A 2 14.39 13.82 -14.97
CA SER A 2 13.08 14.03 -15.57
C SER A 2 12.20 12.79 -15.39
N ALA A 3 10.89 12.97 -15.25
CA ALA A 3 9.93 11.85 -15.29
C ALA A 3 10.03 11.10 -16.63
N GLN A 4 9.79 9.80 -16.60
CA GLN A 4 9.77 8.90 -17.77
C GLN A 4 8.47 8.11 -17.83
N ARG A 5 7.99 7.81 -19.05
CA ARG A 5 6.88 6.87 -19.30
C ARG A 5 7.21 5.87 -20.40
N THR A 6 6.74 4.65 -20.22
CA THR A 6 6.88 3.55 -21.19
C THR A 6 5.57 2.78 -21.26
N ALA A 7 5.06 2.52 -22.47
CA ALA A 7 3.94 1.60 -22.65
C ALA A 7 4.42 0.17 -22.42
N LEU A 8 3.74 -0.58 -21.55
CA LEU A 8 4.04 -1.99 -21.31
C LEU A 8 3.24 -2.89 -22.26
N ASP A 9 1.99 -2.52 -22.50
CA ASP A 9 1.09 -3.11 -23.50
C ASP A 9 -0.08 -2.16 -23.80
N GLU A 10 -1.16 -2.67 -24.40
CA GLU A 10 -2.35 -1.89 -24.79
C GLU A 10 -3.10 -1.26 -23.61
N HIS A 11 -3.02 -1.86 -22.42
CA HIS A 11 -3.76 -1.43 -21.23
C HIS A 11 -2.87 -0.80 -20.16
N ARG A 12 -1.58 -1.14 -20.15
CA ARG A 12 -0.63 -0.82 -19.08
C ARG A 12 0.43 0.17 -19.49
N TRP A 13 0.68 1.11 -18.59
CA TRP A 13 1.77 2.07 -18.66
C TRP A 13 2.64 2.01 -17.41
N HIS A 14 3.94 2.17 -17.61
CA HIS A 14 4.92 2.38 -16.55
C HIS A 14 5.29 3.86 -16.50
N PHE A 15 5.17 4.49 -15.32
CA PHE A 15 5.67 5.84 -15.07
C PHE A 15 6.74 5.80 -13.98
N ASN A 16 7.88 6.45 -14.21
CA ASN A 16 8.96 6.52 -13.25
C ASN A 16 9.43 7.96 -13.05
N HIS A 17 9.60 8.37 -11.80
CA HIS A 17 10.23 9.65 -11.44
C HIS A 17 10.92 9.53 -10.07
N GLY A 18 12.25 9.33 -10.09
CA GLY A 18 13.02 9.15 -8.86
C GLY A 18 12.57 7.90 -8.11
N PRO A 19 12.14 8.01 -6.82
CA PRO A 19 11.66 6.85 -6.04
C PRO A 19 10.22 6.45 -6.36
N ILE A 20 9.49 7.24 -7.17
CA ILE A 20 8.09 6.96 -7.49
C ILE A 20 8.04 6.10 -8.75
N ASP A 21 7.51 4.89 -8.61
CA ASP A 21 7.43 3.89 -9.67
C ASP A 21 6.00 3.35 -9.78
N ILE A 22 5.35 3.65 -10.91
CA ILE A 22 3.92 3.42 -11.12
C ILE A 22 3.70 2.44 -12.25
N VAL A 23 2.89 1.42 -12.00
CA VAL A 23 2.21 0.66 -13.06
C VAL A 23 0.74 1.06 -13.05
N ALA A 24 0.30 1.73 -14.11
CA ALA A 24 -1.09 2.13 -14.31
C ALA A 24 -1.74 1.24 -15.36
N GLU A 25 -2.92 0.69 -15.05
CA GLU A 25 -3.69 -0.16 -15.95
C GLU A 25 -5.15 0.29 -15.97
N ALA A 26 -5.77 0.25 -17.15
CA ALA A 26 -7.17 0.57 -17.30
C ALA A 26 -7.85 -0.21 -18.42
N HIS A 27 -9.13 -0.50 -18.21
CA HIS A 27 -10.00 -1.25 -19.10
C HIS A 27 -11.26 -0.42 -19.38
N GLY A 28 -11.75 -0.47 -20.62
CA GLY A 28 -12.93 0.25 -21.07
C GLY A 28 -12.80 0.73 -22.52
N ASP A 29 -13.49 1.81 -22.87
CA ASP A 29 -13.38 2.44 -24.18
C ASP A 29 -11.94 2.92 -24.44
N ARG A 30 -11.41 2.54 -25.60
CA ARG A 30 -10.00 2.80 -25.97
C ARG A 30 -9.63 4.28 -25.93
N TYR A 31 -10.55 5.18 -26.29
CA TYR A 31 -10.27 6.61 -26.33
C TYR A 31 -10.31 7.20 -24.92
N ALA A 32 -11.27 6.76 -24.10
CA ALA A 32 -11.32 7.13 -22.69
C ALA A 32 -10.07 6.67 -21.94
N VAL A 33 -9.63 5.42 -22.16
CA VAL A 33 -8.42 4.84 -21.55
C VAL A 33 -7.17 5.61 -21.96
N ALA A 34 -6.97 5.88 -23.26
CA ALA A 34 -5.83 6.66 -23.73
C ALA A 34 -5.82 8.08 -23.12
N ALA A 35 -6.98 8.75 -23.09
CA ALA A 35 -7.10 10.08 -22.50
C ALA A 35 -6.86 10.08 -20.97
N ALA A 36 -7.22 9.01 -20.27
CA ALA A 36 -6.95 8.86 -18.84
C ALA A 36 -5.45 8.67 -18.59
N HIS A 37 -4.78 7.81 -19.36
CA HIS A 37 -3.33 7.61 -19.27
C HIS A 37 -2.55 8.91 -19.55
N ASP A 38 -2.94 9.67 -20.58
CA ASP A 38 -2.29 10.95 -20.89
C ASP A 38 -2.49 11.99 -19.79
N ALA A 39 -3.70 12.07 -19.20
CA ALA A 39 -3.97 12.99 -18.10
C ALA A 39 -3.23 12.59 -16.81
N ALA A 40 -3.20 11.30 -16.48
CA ALA A 40 -2.45 10.78 -15.35
C ALA A 40 -0.94 11.04 -15.51
N TRP A 41 -0.40 10.84 -16.72
CA TRP A 41 0.99 11.18 -17.03
C TRP A 41 1.29 12.67 -16.86
N ALA A 42 0.44 13.55 -17.42
CA ALA A 42 0.60 14.99 -17.29
C ALA A 42 0.63 15.42 -15.82
N ARG A 43 -0.19 14.79 -14.96
CA ARG A 43 -0.15 15.03 -13.52
C ARG A 43 1.12 14.50 -12.87
N PHE A 44 1.49 13.25 -13.18
CA PHE A 44 2.61 12.53 -12.58
C PHE A 44 3.94 13.28 -12.71
N ALA A 45 4.16 13.93 -13.87
CA ALA A 45 5.38 14.68 -14.15
C ALA A 45 5.73 15.74 -13.09
N HIS A 46 4.73 16.28 -12.37
CA HIS A 46 4.91 17.33 -11.36
C HIS A 46 4.89 16.84 -9.91
N VAL A 47 4.45 15.60 -9.66
CA VAL A 47 4.20 15.09 -8.29
C VAL A 47 5.47 15.09 -7.43
N LEU A 48 6.59 14.61 -7.97
CA LEU A 48 7.83 14.52 -7.19
C LEU A 48 8.32 15.91 -6.77
N ASP A 49 8.31 16.87 -7.70
CA ASP A 49 8.79 18.23 -7.41
C ASP A 49 7.94 18.86 -6.31
N GLU A 50 6.61 18.78 -6.39
CA GLU A 50 5.71 19.28 -5.34
C GLU A 50 6.02 18.66 -3.97
N LEU A 51 6.22 17.34 -3.91
CA LEU A 51 6.55 16.64 -2.66
C LEU A 51 7.91 17.04 -2.11
N VAL A 52 8.92 17.22 -2.98
CA VAL A 52 10.27 17.66 -2.56
C VAL A 52 10.24 19.05 -1.93
N HIS A 53 9.41 19.98 -2.45
CA HIS A 53 9.26 21.31 -1.89
C HIS A 53 8.69 21.31 -0.45
N GLU A 54 7.87 20.31 -0.11
CA GLU A 54 7.26 20.19 1.23
C GLU A 54 7.90 19.10 2.09
N LEU A 55 8.95 18.44 1.59
CA LEU A 55 9.60 17.29 2.24
C LEU A 55 10.05 17.57 3.69
N PRO A 56 10.64 18.74 4.03
CA PRO A 56 10.98 19.02 5.43
C PRO A 56 9.79 18.94 6.38
N LEU A 57 8.60 19.36 5.94
CA LEU A 57 7.37 19.27 6.73
C LEU A 57 6.83 17.84 6.76
N LEU A 58 6.88 17.13 5.63
CA LEU A 58 6.34 15.76 5.50
C LEU A 58 7.13 14.73 6.32
N ARG A 59 8.35 15.05 6.73
CA ARG A 59 9.18 14.21 7.62
C ARG A 59 8.92 14.44 9.10
N LEU A 60 8.14 15.46 9.45
CA LEU A 60 7.77 15.71 10.85
C LEU A 60 6.56 14.86 11.25
N PRO A 61 6.44 14.49 12.53
CA PRO A 61 5.23 13.87 13.04
C PRO A 61 4.02 14.74 12.76
N VAL A 62 2.88 14.10 12.50
CA VAL A 62 1.63 14.80 12.26
C VAL A 62 1.20 15.57 13.52
N THR A 63 0.91 16.87 13.39
CA THR A 63 0.46 17.75 14.49
C THR A 63 -0.56 18.77 14.03
N ASP A 64 -1.59 19.08 14.82
CA ASP A 64 -2.67 20.01 14.40
C ASP A 64 -2.23 21.43 13.99
N LYS A 65 -0.94 21.78 14.20
CA LYS A 65 -0.40 23.13 14.02
C LYS A 65 0.12 23.42 12.61
N MET A 66 0.48 22.40 11.82
CA MET A 66 1.09 22.61 10.51
C MET A 66 0.45 21.68 9.48
N ARG A 67 -0.06 22.24 8.37
CA ARG A 67 -0.64 21.44 7.28
C ARG A 67 0.07 21.78 5.96
N PRO A 68 0.40 20.78 5.13
CA PRO A 68 0.95 21.01 3.82
C PRO A 68 -0.08 21.62 2.85
N ARG A 69 0.43 22.18 1.74
CA ARG A 69 -0.35 22.89 0.70
C ARG A 69 -0.50 22.10 -0.60
N GLY A 70 0.38 21.15 -0.89
CA GLY A 70 0.25 20.26 -2.03
C GLY A 70 -0.94 19.33 -1.88
N VAL A 71 -1.59 18.97 -3.00
CA VAL A 71 -2.76 18.07 -2.96
C VAL A 71 -2.35 16.69 -2.43
N VAL A 72 -1.25 16.13 -2.94
CA VAL A 72 -0.72 14.83 -2.50
C VAL A 72 -0.24 14.91 -1.05
N ALA A 73 0.52 15.95 -0.71
CA ALA A 73 1.03 16.19 0.63
C ALA A 73 -0.09 16.29 1.69
N ARG A 74 -1.22 16.95 1.36
CA ARG A 74 -2.41 16.96 2.23
C ARG A 74 -3.03 15.58 2.40
N ARG A 75 -3.12 14.77 1.34
CA ARG A 75 -3.65 13.41 1.46
C ARG A 75 -2.78 12.54 2.37
N MET A 76 -1.46 12.65 2.24
CA MET A 76 -0.51 11.98 3.14
C MET A 76 -0.75 12.41 4.59
N TRP A 77 -0.85 13.72 4.80
CA TRP A 77 -1.10 14.31 6.11
C TRP A 77 -2.42 13.83 6.74
N ASP A 78 -3.53 13.94 6.01
CA ASP A 78 -4.86 13.59 6.50
C ASP A 78 -4.97 12.09 6.79
N ALA A 79 -4.34 11.24 5.97
CA ALA A 79 -4.26 9.79 6.23
C ALA A 79 -3.53 9.51 7.54
N CYS A 80 -2.35 10.09 7.76
CA CYS A 80 -1.56 9.86 8.97
C CYS A 80 -2.16 10.53 10.22
N ALA A 81 -2.83 11.68 10.09
CA ALA A 81 -3.49 12.39 11.20
C ALA A 81 -4.54 11.54 11.91
N ALA A 82 -5.19 10.64 11.16
CA ALA A 82 -6.22 9.77 11.70
C ALA A 82 -5.70 8.75 12.74
N PHE A 83 -4.38 8.57 12.84
CA PHE A 83 -3.74 7.62 13.76
C PHE A 83 -3.20 8.27 15.05
N ALA A 84 -3.38 9.58 15.22
CA ALA A 84 -2.98 10.27 16.44
C ALA A 84 -3.63 9.64 17.70
N PRO A 85 -2.92 9.55 18.84
CA PRO A 85 -1.58 10.09 19.12
C PRO A 85 -0.42 9.15 18.76
N THR A 86 -0.65 8.08 17.99
CA THR A 86 0.43 7.18 17.56
C THR A 86 1.46 7.94 16.73
N PHE A 87 2.75 7.71 16.99
CA PHE A 87 3.80 8.29 16.17
C PHE A 87 3.69 7.79 14.73
N ILE A 88 3.51 8.73 13.80
CA ILE A 88 3.53 8.50 12.36
C ILE A 88 3.87 9.82 11.67
N THR A 89 4.62 9.75 10.57
CA THR A 89 4.90 10.88 9.70
C THR A 89 4.08 10.73 8.42
N PRO A 90 3.75 11.83 7.71
CA PRO A 90 3.13 11.76 6.39
C PRO A 90 3.85 10.85 5.40
N MET A 91 5.16 10.60 5.57
CA MET A 91 5.93 9.70 4.70
C MET A 91 5.38 8.27 4.67
N ALA A 92 4.66 7.84 5.71
CA ALA A 92 4.02 6.51 5.78
C ALA A 92 2.80 6.34 4.84
N ALA A 93 2.38 7.40 4.13
CA ALA A 93 1.27 7.36 3.19
C ALA A 93 1.65 7.84 1.78
N VAL A 94 2.95 8.05 1.53
CA VAL A 94 3.42 8.71 0.29
C VAL A 94 2.98 7.96 -0.96
N ALA A 95 3.10 6.64 -0.95
CA ALA A 95 2.90 5.86 -2.16
C ALA A 95 1.42 5.69 -2.46
N GLY A 96 0.63 5.38 -1.44
CA GLY A 96 -0.82 5.34 -1.52
C GLY A 96 -1.42 6.69 -1.92
N ALA A 97 -0.89 7.80 -1.39
CA ALA A 97 -1.37 9.14 -1.75
C ALA A 97 -1.08 9.52 -3.21
N VAL A 98 0.09 9.12 -3.74
CA VAL A 98 0.42 9.31 -5.16
C VAL A 98 -0.49 8.46 -6.04
N ALA A 99 -0.66 7.16 -5.72
CA ALA A 99 -1.56 6.29 -6.46
C ALA A 99 -3.00 6.84 -6.47
N GLN A 100 -3.46 7.32 -5.31
CA GLN A 100 -4.78 7.93 -5.15
C GLN A 100 -4.96 9.23 -5.93
N GLU A 101 -3.91 10.04 -6.11
CA GLU A 101 -3.98 11.22 -6.97
C GLU A 101 -4.16 10.83 -8.43
N LEU A 102 -3.42 9.83 -8.90
CA LEU A 102 -3.43 9.44 -10.31
C LEU A 102 -4.69 8.66 -10.69
N ILE A 103 -5.24 7.82 -9.80
CA ILE A 103 -6.45 7.05 -10.12
C ILE A 103 -7.66 7.96 -10.42
N ALA A 104 -7.66 9.20 -9.90
CA ALA A 104 -8.74 10.15 -10.12
C ALA A 104 -8.96 10.47 -11.61
N PHE A 105 -7.92 10.40 -12.45
CA PHE A 105 -8.04 10.62 -13.90
C PHE A 105 -8.74 9.48 -14.65
N TYR A 106 -8.90 8.32 -14.00
CA TYR A 106 -9.62 7.17 -14.52
C TYR A 106 -11.08 7.15 -14.06
N GLN A 107 -11.49 8.03 -13.13
CA GLN A 107 -12.87 8.14 -12.65
C GLN A 107 -13.73 8.94 -13.64
N ARG A 108 -13.95 8.39 -14.84
CA ARG A 108 -14.65 9.08 -15.93
C ARG A 108 -15.46 8.12 -16.80
N PRO A 109 -16.47 8.62 -17.54
CA PRO A 109 -17.23 7.79 -18.46
C PRO A 109 -16.33 7.08 -19.48
N GLY A 110 -16.65 5.83 -19.77
CA GLY A 110 -15.88 4.98 -20.67
C GLY A 110 -14.76 4.19 -19.99
N ILE A 111 -14.46 4.42 -18.71
CA ILE A 111 -13.59 3.53 -17.94
C ILE A 111 -14.46 2.55 -17.15
N GLU A 112 -14.19 1.25 -17.30
CA GLU A 112 -14.87 0.19 -16.55
C GLU A 112 -14.15 -0.09 -15.25
N ARG A 113 -12.82 -0.24 -15.31
CA ARG A 113 -11.97 -0.48 -14.14
C ARG A 113 -10.56 0.00 -14.41
N ALA A 114 -9.89 0.46 -13.38
CA ALA A 114 -8.50 0.87 -13.44
C ALA A 114 -7.80 0.67 -12.10
N TRP A 115 -6.49 0.53 -12.14
CA TRP A 115 -5.66 0.52 -10.94
C TRP A 115 -4.34 1.21 -11.22
N VAL A 116 -3.87 1.93 -10.20
CA VAL A 116 -2.55 2.56 -10.17
C VAL A 116 -1.80 1.92 -9.02
N ASN A 117 -0.76 1.15 -9.33
CA ASN A 117 0.10 0.49 -8.35
C ASN A 117 1.41 1.26 -8.21
N ASN A 118 1.67 1.76 -7.01
CA ASN A 118 2.95 2.32 -6.62
C ASN A 118 3.68 1.35 -5.69
N GLY A 119 4.37 0.36 -6.23
CA GLY A 119 5.20 -0.60 -5.46
C GLY A 119 4.50 -1.31 -4.29
N GLY A 120 3.26 -1.78 -4.50
CA GLY A 120 2.43 -2.48 -3.51
C GLY A 120 1.28 -1.63 -2.96
N ASP A 121 1.35 -0.31 -3.14
CA ASP A 121 0.30 0.62 -2.73
C ASP A 121 -0.58 0.99 -3.92
N ILE A 122 -1.79 0.46 -3.93
CA ILE A 122 -2.69 0.42 -5.08
C ILE A 122 -3.93 1.25 -4.81
N ALA A 123 -4.22 2.16 -5.73
CA ALA A 123 -5.51 2.82 -5.82
C ALA A 123 -6.34 2.22 -6.95
N VAL A 124 -7.63 1.95 -6.69
CA VAL A 124 -8.51 1.22 -7.62
C VAL A 124 -9.71 2.09 -7.99
N HIS A 125 -10.12 2.05 -9.25
CA HIS A 125 -11.41 2.52 -9.73
C HIS A 125 -12.21 1.33 -10.28
N LEU A 126 -13.48 1.23 -9.89
CA LEU A 126 -14.45 0.26 -10.40
C LEU A 126 -15.75 1.01 -10.74
N ALA A 127 -16.19 0.94 -11.99
CA ALA A 127 -17.52 1.33 -12.40
C ALA A 127 -18.58 0.36 -11.81
N PRO A 128 -19.88 0.72 -11.79
CA PRO A 128 -20.92 -0.19 -11.31
C PRO A 128 -20.82 -1.59 -11.94
N ASP A 129 -21.10 -2.62 -11.15
CA ASP A 129 -21.05 -4.04 -11.51
C ASP A 129 -19.65 -4.60 -11.90
N GLN A 130 -18.59 -3.79 -11.81
CA GLN A 130 -17.23 -4.24 -12.08
C GLN A 130 -16.56 -4.84 -10.85
N THR A 131 -15.61 -5.74 -11.11
CA THR A 131 -14.74 -6.33 -10.09
C THR A 131 -13.26 -6.25 -10.49
N ALA A 132 -12.40 -6.27 -9.47
CA ALA A 132 -10.96 -6.42 -9.62
C ALA A 132 -10.46 -7.53 -8.69
N ARG A 133 -9.59 -8.39 -9.19
CA ARG A 133 -8.92 -9.40 -8.39
C ARG A 133 -7.58 -8.85 -7.93
N VAL A 134 -7.30 -8.96 -6.64
CA VAL A 134 -6.02 -8.57 -6.06
C VAL A 134 -5.31 -9.83 -5.59
N GLY A 135 -4.11 -10.06 -6.12
CA GLY A 135 -3.18 -11.07 -5.67
C GLY A 135 -2.35 -10.53 -4.51
N VAL A 136 -2.19 -11.32 -3.47
CA VAL A 136 -1.32 -11.01 -2.33
C VAL A 136 -0.07 -11.87 -2.43
N TYR A 137 1.08 -11.23 -2.33
CA TYR A 137 2.37 -11.89 -2.23
C TYR A 137 2.94 -11.70 -0.83
N ALA A 138 2.94 -12.77 -0.04
CA ALA A 138 3.24 -12.70 1.38
C ALA A 138 4.75 -12.77 1.68
N ASP A 139 5.56 -13.35 0.78
CA ASP A 139 7.01 -13.48 0.93
C ASP A 139 7.77 -12.95 -0.29
N LEU A 140 7.98 -11.63 -0.34
CA LEU A 140 8.78 -10.95 -1.37
C LEU A 140 10.18 -11.56 -1.60
N ALA A 141 10.75 -12.26 -0.61
CA ALA A 141 12.07 -12.89 -0.72
C ALA A 141 12.07 -14.19 -1.56
N ARG A 142 10.90 -14.76 -1.86
CA ARG A 142 10.73 -15.92 -2.76
C ARG A 142 10.58 -15.53 -4.23
N PHE A 143 10.58 -14.24 -4.55
CA PHE A 143 10.36 -13.77 -5.91
C PHE A 143 11.63 -13.92 -6.76
N ASP A 144 11.74 -15.03 -7.51
CA ASP A 144 12.70 -15.14 -8.61
C ASP A 144 12.03 -14.70 -9.92
N TRP A 145 12.43 -13.53 -10.42
CA TRP A 145 11.97 -12.96 -11.69
C TRP A 145 12.31 -13.84 -12.91
N ARG A 146 13.19 -14.84 -12.76
CA ARG A 146 13.65 -15.71 -13.85
C ARG A 146 12.75 -16.92 -14.09
N ASP A 147 11.92 -17.31 -13.12
CA ASP A 147 11.03 -18.48 -13.22
C ASP A 147 9.56 -18.12 -13.52
N ALA A 148 9.24 -16.82 -13.65
CA ALA A 148 7.88 -16.39 -13.96
C ALA A 148 7.57 -16.57 -15.46
N ASN A 149 6.95 -17.71 -15.82
CA ASN A 149 6.30 -17.96 -17.11
C ASN A 149 5.06 -17.06 -17.35
N GLY A 150 5.09 -15.80 -16.91
CA GLY A 150 3.98 -14.84 -16.98
C GLY A 150 2.85 -15.07 -15.96
N LEU A 151 2.98 -16.07 -15.08
CA LEU A 151 2.04 -16.35 -13.99
C LEU A 151 2.81 -16.26 -12.67
N VAL A 152 2.54 -15.22 -11.89
CA VAL A 152 3.04 -15.11 -10.52
C VAL A 152 2.12 -15.97 -9.65
N ASP A 153 2.63 -17.04 -9.04
CA ASP A 153 1.90 -17.78 -8.01
C ASP A 153 1.75 -16.87 -6.79
N THR A 154 0.53 -16.39 -6.58
CA THR A 154 0.16 -15.53 -5.44
C THR A 154 -0.14 -16.40 -4.23
N ASP A 155 0.35 -16.02 -3.04
CA ASP A 155 0.07 -16.72 -1.77
C ASP A 155 -1.41 -16.62 -1.36
N GLY A 156 -2.15 -15.66 -1.91
CA GLY A 156 -3.60 -15.54 -1.78
C GLY A 156 -4.21 -14.61 -2.84
N GLN A 157 -5.53 -14.67 -3.01
CA GLN A 157 -6.27 -13.77 -3.88
C GLN A 157 -7.58 -13.36 -3.22
N PHE A 158 -7.99 -12.11 -3.41
CA PHE A 158 -9.34 -11.66 -3.06
C PHE A 158 -9.94 -10.82 -4.19
N GLU A 159 -11.28 -10.75 -4.22
CA GLU A 159 -12.02 -9.96 -5.19
C GLU A 159 -12.58 -8.70 -4.52
N LEU A 160 -12.31 -7.55 -5.17
CA LEU A 160 -12.92 -6.27 -4.87
C LEU A 160 -14.11 -6.06 -5.80
N ARG A 161 -15.24 -5.66 -5.24
CA ARG A 161 -16.46 -5.35 -5.98
C ARG A 161 -16.77 -3.87 -5.91
N ALA A 162 -17.40 -3.33 -6.96
CA ALA A 162 -17.77 -1.93 -7.01
C ALA A 162 -18.70 -1.49 -5.86
N ASP A 163 -19.54 -2.39 -5.33
CA ASP A 163 -20.46 -2.15 -4.21
C ASP A 163 -19.78 -2.14 -2.83
N GLN A 164 -18.51 -2.54 -2.74
CA GLN A 164 -17.71 -2.45 -1.53
C GLN A 164 -17.08 -1.05 -1.40
N PRO A 165 -16.83 -0.58 -0.16
CA PRO A 165 -16.23 0.74 0.07
C PRO A 165 -14.72 0.80 -0.26
N VAL A 166 -14.09 -0.32 -0.58
CA VAL A 166 -12.63 -0.41 -0.76
C VAL A 166 -12.19 0.19 -2.09
N ARG A 167 -11.29 1.19 -2.05
CA ARG A 167 -10.62 1.75 -3.23
C ARG A 167 -9.10 1.89 -3.04
N GLY A 168 -8.58 1.39 -1.93
CA GLY A 168 -7.15 1.32 -1.62
C GLY A 168 -6.73 -0.05 -1.11
N VAL A 169 -5.58 -0.51 -1.58
CA VAL A 169 -4.86 -1.67 -1.05
C VAL A 169 -3.42 -1.24 -0.80
N ALA A 170 -2.81 -1.69 0.29
CA ALA A 170 -1.41 -1.40 0.59
C ALA A 170 -0.77 -2.59 1.29
N THR A 171 0.53 -2.78 1.07
CA THR A 171 1.31 -3.85 1.71
C THR A 171 2.54 -3.27 2.39
N SER A 172 2.72 -3.56 3.69
CA SER A 172 3.88 -3.13 4.47
C SER A 172 4.52 -4.30 5.22
N GLY A 173 5.83 -4.27 5.45
CA GLY A 173 6.58 -5.34 6.10
C GLY A 173 8.06 -5.01 6.22
N TRP A 174 8.79 -5.70 7.10
CA TRP A 174 10.19 -5.37 7.40
C TRP A 174 11.15 -5.64 6.24
N ARG A 175 10.75 -6.51 5.29
CA ARG A 175 11.49 -6.80 4.04
C ARG A 175 11.11 -5.87 2.89
N GLY A 176 10.17 -4.96 3.11
CA GLY A 176 9.69 -4.04 2.09
C GLY A 176 10.66 -2.90 1.79
N ARG A 177 10.24 -2.01 0.89
CA ARG A 177 11.01 -0.80 0.51
C ARG A 177 11.05 0.29 1.58
N SER A 178 10.12 0.22 2.54
CA SER A 178 9.98 1.18 3.64
C SER A 178 10.45 0.54 4.94
N PHE A 179 11.04 1.34 5.83
CA PHE A 179 11.45 0.83 7.13
C PHE A 179 10.24 0.45 7.99
N SER A 180 10.34 -0.70 8.65
CA SER A 180 9.37 -1.17 9.64
C SER A 180 10.03 -1.26 11.02
N LEU A 181 9.24 -1.02 12.07
CA LEU A 181 9.64 -1.19 13.47
C LEU A 181 9.35 -2.61 13.96
N GLY A 182 8.32 -3.24 13.39
CA GLY A 182 7.87 -4.58 13.73
C GLY A 182 8.60 -5.67 12.95
N ILE A 183 8.05 -6.88 12.98
CA ILE A 183 8.63 -8.09 12.39
C ILE A 183 7.72 -8.77 11.36
N ALA A 184 6.58 -8.18 11.00
CA ALA A 184 5.73 -8.74 9.96
C ALA A 184 6.47 -8.84 8.61
N ASP A 185 6.43 -10.03 8.00
CA ASP A 185 6.96 -10.21 6.64
C ASP A 185 6.10 -9.42 5.65
N SER A 186 4.78 -9.45 5.84
CA SER A 186 3.83 -8.63 5.11
C SER A 186 2.54 -8.39 5.91
N VAL A 187 1.97 -7.21 5.73
CA VAL A 187 0.65 -6.80 6.16
C VAL A 187 -0.04 -6.12 5.00
N THR A 188 -1.07 -6.76 4.45
CA THR A 188 -1.89 -6.18 3.39
C THR A 188 -3.18 -5.63 3.99
N VAL A 189 -3.48 -4.35 3.74
CA VAL A 189 -4.66 -3.66 4.26
C VAL A 189 -5.55 -3.18 3.12
N LEU A 190 -6.86 -3.36 3.31
CA LEU A 190 -7.91 -2.80 2.45
C LEU A 190 -8.53 -1.61 3.13
N ALA A 191 -8.68 -0.49 2.43
CA ALA A 191 -9.29 0.72 2.97
C ALA A 191 -10.08 1.50 1.92
N ALA A 192 -10.82 2.52 2.38
CA ALA A 192 -11.61 3.39 1.52
C ALA A 192 -10.75 4.18 0.53
N THR A 193 -9.47 4.43 0.86
CA THR A 193 -8.53 5.14 0.01
C THR A 193 -7.14 4.52 0.08
N ALA A 194 -6.31 4.68 -0.95
CA ALA A 194 -4.97 4.11 -0.96
C ALA A 194 -4.02 4.77 0.05
N ALA A 195 -4.10 6.09 0.27
CA ALA A 195 -3.32 6.75 1.31
C ALA A 195 -3.64 6.22 2.72
N GLN A 196 -4.93 5.96 2.98
CA GLN A 196 -5.37 5.38 4.24
C GLN A 196 -4.91 3.93 4.41
N ALA A 197 -4.96 3.13 3.33
CA ALA A 197 -4.45 1.76 3.34
C ALA A 197 -2.94 1.73 3.66
N ASP A 198 -2.14 2.59 3.03
CA ASP A 198 -0.69 2.70 3.19
C ASP A 198 -0.29 3.03 4.64
N ALA A 199 -0.91 4.09 5.20
CA ALA A 199 -0.72 4.44 6.61
C ALA A 199 -1.15 3.33 7.56
N ALA A 200 -2.31 2.70 7.33
CA ALA A 200 -2.81 1.61 8.18
C ALA A 200 -1.92 0.38 8.10
N ALA A 201 -1.43 0.00 6.92
CA ALA A 201 -0.52 -1.12 6.73
C ALA A 201 0.78 -0.91 7.51
N THR A 202 1.34 0.30 7.46
CA THR A 202 2.52 0.67 8.25
C THR A 202 2.28 0.55 9.76
N VAL A 203 1.17 1.09 10.26
CA VAL A 203 0.83 1.02 11.70
C VAL A 203 0.62 -0.42 12.16
N ILE A 204 -0.11 -1.22 11.39
CA ILE A 204 -0.38 -2.62 11.73
C ILE A 204 0.88 -3.46 11.65
N ALA A 205 1.73 -3.27 10.63
CA ALA A 205 3.01 -3.96 10.50
C ALA A 205 3.94 -3.67 11.68
N ASN A 206 3.98 -2.41 12.13
CA ASN A 206 4.75 -2.02 13.32
C ASN A 206 4.18 -2.64 14.61
N ALA A 207 2.88 -2.91 14.68
CA ALA A 207 2.24 -3.57 15.82
C ALA A 207 2.43 -5.10 15.84
N VAL A 208 2.83 -5.71 14.73
CA VAL A 208 3.28 -7.11 14.71
C VAL A 208 4.70 -7.14 15.23
N ASP A 209 4.85 -7.25 16.54
CA ASP A 209 6.16 -7.22 17.19
C ASP A 209 6.24 -8.14 18.43
N VAL A 210 7.45 -8.53 18.78
CA VAL A 210 7.80 -9.25 20.01
C VAL A 210 9.16 -8.81 20.51
N ASP A 211 9.31 -8.73 21.83
CA ASP A 211 10.62 -8.49 22.43
C ASP A 211 11.46 -9.78 22.38
N ASN A 212 12.51 -9.77 21.56
CA ASN A 212 13.47 -10.85 21.44
C ASN A 212 14.83 -10.27 21.02
N GLU A 213 15.86 -10.51 21.83
CA GLU A 213 17.23 -10.01 21.62
C GLU A 213 17.87 -10.46 20.30
N ALA A 214 17.39 -11.57 19.72
CA ALA A 214 17.88 -12.07 18.45
C ALA A 214 17.39 -11.22 17.26
N ILE A 215 16.34 -10.40 17.42
CA ILE A 215 15.88 -9.48 16.39
C ILE A 215 16.85 -8.29 16.32
N ARG A 216 17.48 -8.11 15.17
CA ARG A 216 18.42 -7.00 14.98
C ARG A 216 17.67 -5.76 14.51
N ARG A 217 17.85 -4.68 15.25
CA ARG A 217 17.40 -3.33 14.89
C ARG A 217 18.56 -2.36 14.90
N VAL A 218 18.48 -1.33 14.05
CA VAL A 218 19.44 -0.22 14.02
C VAL A 218 18.69 1.10 13.85
N PRO A 219 19.26 2.23 14.26
CA PRO A 219 18.68 3.55 13.96
C PRO A 219 18.41 3.72 12.45
N ALA A 220 17.25 4.29 12.10
CA ALA A 220 16.90 4.51 10.69
C ALA A 220 17.90 5.44 9.98
N SER A 221 18.46 6.40 10.72
CA SER A 221 19.53 7.31 10.30
C SER A 221 20.80 6.60 9.83
N GLU A 222 21.13 5.41 10.37
CA GLU A 222 22.28 4.61 9.92
C GLU A 222 22.04 3.91 8.58
N ARG A 223 20.77 3.73 8.19
CA ARG A 223 20.38 3.06 6.93
C ARG A 223 20.06 4.03 5.81
N LYS A 224 19.54 5.21 6.14
CA LYS A 224 19.15 6.22 5.17
C LYS A 224 19.34 7.62 5.74
N ASP A 225 20.21 8.38 5.09
CA ASP A 225 20.41 9.79 5.40
C ASP A 225 19.08 10.56 5.33
N ASN A 226 18.85 11.38 6.36
CA ASN A 226 17.63 12.18 6.49
C ASN A 226 16.33 11.32 6.51
N SER A 227 16.37 10.13 7.11
CA SER A 227 15.16 9.37 7.41
C SER A 227 14.20 10.21 8.26
N ASP A 228 12.91 10.15 7.95
CA ASP A 228 11.83 10.73 8.76
C ASP A 228 11.69 10.06 10.13
N LEU A 229 12.23 8.85 10.29
CA LEU A 229 12.25 8.12 11.54
C LEU A 229 13.45 8.49 12.44
N GLY A 230 14.42 9.25 11.94
CA GLY A 230 15.60 9.67 12.71
C GLY A 230 16.33 8.49 13.37
N ASP A 231 16.53 8.56 14.69
CA ASP A 231 17.21 7.50 15.45
C ASP A 231 16.26 6.38 15.93
N THR A 232 15.00 6.38 15.47
CA THR A 232 14.07 5.28 15.76
C THR A 232 14.64 3.97 15.22
N LEU A 233 14.61 2.93 16.05
CA LEU A 233 15.13 1.61 15.71
C LEU A 233 14.24 0.91 14.68
N VAL A 234 14.79 0.58 13.53
CA VAL A 234 14.11 -0.16 12.45
C VAL A 234 14.64 -1.58 12.36
N THR A 235 13.76 -2.52 12.07
CA THR A 235 14.09 -3.94 11.92
C THR A 235 14.93 -4.17 10.67
N VAL A 236 16.06 -4.85 10.83
CA VAL A 236 16.98 -5.16 9.72
C VAL A 236 17.31 -6.62 9.55
N ASP A 237 17.06 -7.44 10.59
CA ASP A 237 17.15 -8.89 10.52
C ASP A 237 16.21 -9.51 11.54
N VAL A 238 15.42 -10.50 11.09
CA VAL A 238 14.52 -11.28 11.94
C VAL A 238 14.89 -12.75 11.76
N PRO A 239 15.61 -13.37 12.71
CA PRO A 239 15.93 -14.79 12.63
C PRO A 239 14.66 -15.64 12.82
N PRO A 240 14.69 -16.95 12.53
CA PRO A 240 13.61 -17.85 12.89
C PRO A 240 13.28 -17.75 14.38
N LEU A 241 12.04 -17.37 14.70
CA LEU A 241 11.57 -17.17 16.07
C LEU A 241 10.77 -18.39 16.54
N PRO A 242 10.66 -18.63 17.86
CA PRO A 242 9.76 -19.64 18.39
C PRO A 242 8.32 -19.42 17.88
N PRO A 243 7.61 -20.45 17.41
CA PRO A 243 6.27 -20.29 16.83
C PRO A 243 5.26 -19.58 17.74
N ALA A 244 5.40 -19.71 19.05
CA ALA A 244 4.56 -19.02 20.04
C ALA A 244 4.80 -17.51 20.07
N GLN A 245 6.05 -17.05 19.87
CA GLN A 245 6.36 -15.62 19.81
C GLN A 245 5.82 -15.00 18.52
N VAL A 246 5.99 -15.67 17.38
CA VAL A 246 5.38 -15.26 16.10
C VAL A 246 3.87 -15.15 16.24
N ARG A 247 3.24 -16.13 16.90
CA ARG A 247 1.80 -16.13 17.17
C ARG A 247 1.39 -14.91 18.01
N SER A 248 2.11 -14.62 19.08
CA SER A 248 1.85 -13.47 19.96
C SER A 248 1.99 -12.13 19.22
N ALA A 249 3.02 -11.99 18.38
CA ALA A 249 3.23 -10.80 17.56
C ALA A 249 2.05 -10.59 16.59
N LEU A 250 1.64 -11.65 15.89
CA LEU A 250 0.50 -11.62 14.98
C LEU A 250 -0.82 -11.30 15.70
N ASP A 251 -1.03 -11.83 16.92
CA ASP A 251 -2.21 -11.53 17.72
C ASP A 251 -2.26 -10.05 18.13
N THR A 252 -1.10 -9.46 18.45
CA THR A 252 -0.97 -8.01 18.74
C THR A 252 -1.31 -7.16 17.52
N GLY A 253 -0.74 -7.49 16.35
CA GLY A 253 -1.09 -6.83 15.10
C GLY A 253 -2.58 -6.96 14.74
N ALA A 254 -3.19 -8.13 14.96
CA ALA A 254 -4.61 -8.35 14.72
C ALA A 254 -5.51 -7.54 15.67
N VAL A 255 -5.09 -7.32 16.92
CA VAL A 255 -5.77 -6.38 17.84
C VAL A 255 -5.70 -4.97 17.29
N CYS A 256 -4.52 -4.51 16.86
CA CYS A 256 -4.35 -3.18 16.24
C CYS A 256 -5.26 -3.02 15.02
N ALA A 257 -5.24 -3.97 14.09
CA ALA A 257 -6.09 -3.94 12.89
C ALA A 257 -7.59 -3.86 13.22
N ARG A 258 -8.07 -4.58 14.24
CA ARG A 258 -9.47 -4.48 14.70
C ARG A 258 -9.80 -3.12 15.31
N VAL A 259 -8.88 -2.48 16.03
CA VAL A 259 -9.07 -1.11 16.56
C VAL A 259 -9.21 -0.13 15.40
N LEU A 260 -8.31 -0.19 14.42
CA LEU A 260 -8.35 0.67 13.24
C LEU A 260 -9.62 0.44 12.41
N GLN A 261 -10.04 -0.81 12.28
CA GLN A 261 -11.27 -1.16 11.57
C GLN A 261 -12.52 -0.57 12.24
N LYS A 262 -12.61 -0.62 13.58
CA LYS A 262 -13.69 0.03 14.34
C LYS A 262 -13.66 1.56 14.18
N GLY A 263 -12.48 2.14 13.99
CA GLY A 263 -12.30 3.57 13.69
C GLY A 263 -12.58 3.95 12.22
N GLY A 264 -12.94 3.00 11.35
CA GLY A 264 -13.12 3.25 9.92
C GLY A 264 -11.81 3.46 9.15
N LEU A 265 -10.67 3.17 9.77
CA LEU A 265 -9.32 3.37 9.21
C LEU A 265 -8.81 2.17 8.41
N ALA A 266 -9.42 1.00 8.59
CA ALA A 266 -9.21 -0.18 7.76
C ALA A 266 -10.55 -0.89 7.51
N TRP A 267 -10.68 -1.59 6.39
CA TRP A 267 -11.84 -2.43 6.09
C TRP A 267 -11.54 -3.90 6.39
N ALA A 268 -10.37 -4.39 5.99
CA ALA A 268 -9.86 -5.72 6.30
C ALA A 268 -8.32 -5.71 6.29
N ALA A 269 -7.70 -6.71 6.92
CA ALA A 269 -6.25 -6.87 6.90
C ALA A 269 -5.81 -8.33 6.91
N LEU A 270 -4.77 -8.66 6.15
CA LEU A 270 -4.05 -9.94 6.21
C LEU A 270 -2.64 -9.68 6.74
N LEU A 271 -2.26 -10.36 7.81
CA LEU A 271 -0.95 -10.24 8.44
C LEU A 271 -0.22 -11.57 8.29
N VAL A 272 1.03 -11.55 7.87
CA VAL A 272 1.88 -12.74 7.69
C VAL A 272 3.23 -12.54 8.36
N CYS A 273 3.69 -13.56 9.09
CA CYS A 273 4.99 -13.59 9.73
C CYS A 273 5.46 -15.05 9.88
N GLN A 274 6.63 -15.38 9.33
CA GLN A 274 7.31 -16.67 9.39
C GLN A 274 6.38 -17.87 9.14
N GLY A 275 5.60 -17.82 8.07
CA GLY A 275 4.68 -18.89 7.65
C GLY A 275 3.40 -19.00 8.48
N GLN A 276 3.18 -18.12 9.45
CA GLN A 276 1.91 -17.99 10.18
C GLN A 276 1.18 -16.72 9.74
N TRP A 277 -0.15 -16.71 9.87
CA TRP A 277 -0.96 -15.57 9.44
C TRP A 277 -2.16 -15.27 10.35
N ARG A 278 -2.70 -14.07 10.20
CA ARG A 278 -3.98 -13.63 10.78
C ARG A 278 -4.77 -12.86 9.73
N LEU A 279 -6.05 -13.19 9.61
CA LEU A 279 -7.02 -12.42 8.82
C LEU A 279 -7.95 -11.67 9.77
N VAL A 280 -8.08 -10.37 9.54
CA VAL A 280 -9.11 -9.53 10.12
C VAL A 280 -10.15 -9.26 9.05
N GLU A 281 -11.25 -10.01 9.11
CA GLU A 281 -12.38 -9.89 8.18
C GLU A 281 -13.19 -8.61 8.42
N PRO A 282 -13.93 -8.11 7.41
CA PRO A 282 -14.81 -6.95 7.56
C PRO A 282 -15.86 -7.10 8.67
N LEU A 283 -16.13 -6.02 9.42
CA LEU A 283 -17.15 -6.01 10.49
C LEU A 283 -18.56 -6.34 10.00
N CYS A 284 -18.85 -6.10 8.71
CA CYS A 284 -20.13 -6.37 8.09
C CYS A 284 -19.91 -6.97 6.70
N SER A 285 -19.49 -8.23 6.64
CA SER A 285 -19.53 -9.01 5.40
C SER A 285 -20.25 -10.34 5.62
N LYS A 286 -21.11 -10.71 4.67
CA LYS A 286 -21.42 -12.12 4.41
C LYS A 286 -20.09 -12.82 4.04
N PRO A 287 -19.90 -14.10 4.38
CA PRO A 287 -18.64 -14.80 4.15
C PRO A 287 -18.17 -14.66 2.70
N LEU A 288 -16.86 -14.48 2.51
CA LEU A 288 -16.22 -14.46 1.20
C LEU A 288 -16.51 -15.80 0.51
N GLU A 289 -17.44 -15.85 -0.45
CA GLU A 289 -17.69 -17.08 -1.20
C GLU A 289 -16.47 -17.40 -2.06
N ALA A 290 -15.75 -18.46 -1.70
CA ALA A 290 -14.56 -18.96 -2.39
C ALA A 290 -14.89 -19.67 -3.72
N ARG A 291 -15.78 -19.13 -4.55
CA ARG A 291 -16.05 -19.62 -5.91
C ARG A 291 -15.66 -18.58 -6.94
N LEU A 292 -14.42 -18.71 -7.41
CA LEU A 292 -13.84 -17.88 -8.46
C LEU A 292 -14.38 -18.29 -9.84
N SER A 293 -15.07 -17.38 -10.53
CA SER A 293 -15.26 -17.47 -11.99
C SER A 293 -14.03 -16.91 -12.71
N ARG A 294 -13.67 -17.48 -13.87
CA ARG A 294 -12.60 -16.96 -14.74
C ARG A 294 -12.96 -15.55 -15.25
N ALA A 295 -12.41 -14.52 -14.61
CA ALA A 295 -12.41 -13.13 -15.13
C ALA A 295 -10.97 -12.61 -15.27
N VAL A 296 -10.73 -11.81 -16.31
CA VAL A 296 -9.40 -11.49 -16.88
C VAL A 296 -8.82 -10.19 -16.29
N GLY A 297 -8.85 -10.00 -14.98
CA GLY A 297 -8.20 -8.84 -14.34
C GLY A 297 -7.49 -9.27 -13.08
N SER A 298 -6.20 -8.96 -12.94
CA SER A 298 -5.42 -9.21 -11.72
C SER A 298 -4.50 -8.04 -11.45
N VAL A 299 -4.55 -7.51 -10.22
CA VAL A 299 -3.60 -6.55 -9.67
C VAL A 299 -2.76 -7.28 -8.63
N ILE A 300 -1.45 -7.10 -8.62
CA ILE A 300 -0.55 -7.71 -7.62
C ILE A 300 -0.20 -6.66 -6.58
N ALA A 301 -0.51 -6.94 -5.32
CA ALA A 301 -0.17 -6.11 -4.15
C ALA A 301 1.09 -6.60 -3.44
#